data_AF-S7X7V4-F1
#
_entry.id   AF-S7X7V4-F1
#
_cell.length_a   1.000
_cell.length_b   1.000
_cell.length_c   1.000
_cell.angle_alpha   90.00
_cell.angle_beta   90.00
_cell.angle_gamma   90.00
#
_symmetry.space_group_name_H-M   'P 1'
#
loop_
_entity.id
_entity.type
_entity.pdbx_description
1 polymer ?
#
loop_
_entity_poly.entity_id
_entity_poly.type
_entity_poly.pdbx_seq_one_letter_code
_entity_poly.pdbx_strand_id
1 'polypeptide(L)'
;MATISKQNAKGMKKTLFTIFRVLIGIVLIGKISNWFLNYSDETNQILNAGMFTLIGIAYLVGGFIWDKKMTNVIFLICGIYLIAMNFIGNFGLKSIIGIVCILTPMLIARFSPDETHEKELVEN
;
A
#
# COMPACT_ATOMS: atom_id res chain seq x y z
N MET A 1 -21.26 -15.75 17.82
CA MET A 1 -20.29 -16.06 16.74
C MET A 1 -20.08 -14.91 15.76
N ALA A 2 -21.12 -14.22 15.28
CA ALA A 2 -20.97 -13.09 14.35
C ALA A 2 -20.10 -11.92 14.89
N THR A 3 -20.16 -11.64 16.20
CA THR A 3 -19.39 -10.58 16.87
C THR A 3 -17.89 -10.87 16.93
N ILE A 4 -17.50 -12.14 17.09
CA ILE A 4 -16.10 -12.58 17.15
C ILE A 4 -15.46 -12.52 15.76
N SER A 5 -16.21 -12.89 14.71
CA SER A 5 -15.75 -12.77 13.31
C SER A 5 -15.49 -11.31 12.91
N LYS A 6 -16.40 -10.38 13.26
CA LYS A 6 -16.20 -8.94 12.98
C LYS A 6 -15.02 -8.32 13.75
N GLN A 7 -14.76 -8.72 15.00
CA GLN A 7 -13.59 -8.23 15.75
C GLN A 7 -12.26 -8.72 15.15
N ASN A 8 -12.19 -9.97 14.71
CA ASN A 8 -11.00 -10.51 14.06
C ASN A 8 -10.71 -9.83 12.72
N ALA A 9 -11.75 -9.54 11.92
CA ALA A 9 -11.61 -8.77 10.69
C ALA A 9 -11.10 -7.34 10.94
N LYS A 10 -11.56 -6.69 12.01
CA LYS A 10 -11.09 -5.35 12.41
C LYS A 10 -9.62 -5.37 12.85
N GLY A 11 -9.20 -6.40 13.59
CA GLY A 11 -7.80 -6.63 13.97
C GLY A 11 -6.88 -6.86 12.77
N MET A 12 -7.29 -7.70 11.81
CA MET A 12 -6.54 -7.95 10.57
C MET A 12 -6.36 -6.68 9.72
N LYS A 13 -7.42 -5.89 9.56
CA LYS A 13 -7.36 -4.60 8.84
C LYS A 13 -6.36 -3.65 9.51
N LYS A 14 -6.33 -3.59 10.84
CA LYS A 14 -5.35 -2.77 11.61
C LYS A 14 -3.91 -3.27 11.45
N THR A 15 -3.70 -4.59 11.44
CA THR A 15 -2.38 -5.19 11.21
C THR A 15 -1.88 -4.90 9.79
N LEU A 16 -2.72 -5.08 8.77
CA LEU A 16 -2.39 -4.69 7.39
C LEU A 16 -2.02 -3.22 7.28
N PHE A 17 -2.78 -2.33 7.94
CA PHE A 17 -2.50 -0.91 7.94
C PHE A 17 -1.14 -0.60 8.55
N THR A 18 -0.79 -1.27 9.65
CA THR A 18 0.53 -1.19 10.28
C THR A 18 1.63 -1.67 9.33
N ILE A 19 1.45 -2.81 8.67
CA ILE A 19 2.41 -3.36 7.69
C ILE A 19 2.62 -2.38 6.54
N PHE A 20 1.55 -1.82 5.96
CA PHE A 20 1.67 -0.80 4.91
C PHE A 20 2.42 0.44 5.38
N ARG A 21 2.15 0.91 6.61
CA ARG A 21 2.82 2.07 7.18
C ARG A 21 4.32 1.84 7.36
N VAL A 22 4.69 0.64 7.81
CA VAL A 22 6.09 0.22 7.95
C VAL A 22 6.76 0.12 6.58
N LEU A 23 6.11 -0.52 5.59
CA LEU A 23 6.64 -0.62 4.22
C LEU A 23 6.94 0.75 3.61
N ILE A 24 6.02 1.72 3.76
CA ILE A 24 6.24 3.09 3.28
C ILE A 24 7.35 3.79 4.07
N GLY A 25 7.43 3.57 5.38
CA GLY A 25 8.53 4.08 6.20
C GLY A 25 9.89 3.58 5.69
N ILE A 26 9.97 2.29 5.34
CA ILE A 26 11.18 1.70 4.75
C ILE A 26 11.48 2.34 3.37
N VAL A 27 10.47 2.61 2.53
CA VAL A 27 10.63 3.35 1.25
C VAL A 27 11.23 4.73 1.46
N LEU A 28 10.71 5.49 2.42
CA LEU A 28 11.21 6.82 2.74
C LEU A 28 12.64 6.78 3.28
N ILE A 29 12.93 5.85 4.20
CA ILE A 29 14.29 5.64 4.73
C ILE A 29 15.23 5.25 3.60
N GLY A 30 14.84 4.35 2.69
CA GLY A 30 15.64 3.96 1.53
C GLY A 30 16.02 5.16 0.67
N LYS A 31 15.08 6.08 0.41
CA LYS A 31 15.38 7.33 -0.33
C LYS A 31 16.29 8.29 0.43
N ILE A 32 16.10 8.45 1.74
CA ILE A 32 16.95 9.30 2.58
C ILE A 32 18.37 8.71 2.66
N SER A 33 18.49 7.41 2.86
CA SER A 33 19.76 6.68 2.85
C SER A 33 20.43 6.75 1.49
N ASN A 34 19.68 6.69 0.38
CA ASN A 34 20.22 6.90 -0.96
C ASN A 34 20.83 8.29 -1.12
N TRP A 35 20.20 9.32 -0.56
CA TRP A 35 20.72 10.68 -0.58
C TRP A 35 21.97 10.84 0.29
N PHE A 36 22.06 10.12 1.42
CA PHE A 36 23.18 10.20 2.35
C PHE A 36 24.40 9.33 1.94
N LEU A 37 24.15 8.14 1.39
CA LEU A 37 25.17 7.15 1.03
C LEU A 37 25.55 7.18 -0.45
N ASN A 38 24.84 7.97 -1.27
CA ASN A 38 25.05 8.11 -2.71
C ASN A 38 25.19 6.75 -3.42
N TYR A 39 24.15 5.92 -3.29
CA TYR A 39 24.15 4.62 -3.95
C TYR A 39 24.18 4.78 -5.47
N SER A 40 24.91 3.86 -6.13
CA SER A 40 24.89 3.74 -7.59
C SER A 40 23.47 3.58 -8.12
N ASP A 41 23.21 4.08 -9.32
CA ASP A 41 21.91 4.02 -9.99
C ASP A 41 21.36 2.59 -10.06
N GLU A 42 22.22 1.58 -10.22
CA GLU A 42 21.83 0.17 -10.23
C GLU A 42 21.29 -0.30 -8.88
N THR A 43 21.95 0.06 -7.78
CA THR A 43 21.51 -0.30 -6.41
C THR A 43 20.19 0.39 -6.07
N ASN A 44 20.03 1.65 -6.46
CA ASN A 44 18.79 2.40 -6.27
C ASN A 44 17.64 1.78 -7.08
N GLN A 45 17.91 1.31 -8.31
CA GLN A 45 16.94 0.64 -9.14
C GLN A 45 16.50 -0.71 -8.53
N ILE A 46 17.45 -1.52 -8.05
CA ILE A 46 17.16 -2.80 -7.37
C ILE A 46 16.37 -2.58 -6.09
N LEU A 47 16.75 -1.57 -5.30
CA LEU A 47 16.06 -1.23 -4.05
C LEU A 47 14.61 -0.82 -4.31
N ASN A 48 14.38 0.10 -5.26
CA ASN A 48 13.04 0.53 -5.65
C ASN A 48 12.22 -0.62 -6.22
N ALA A 49 12.82 -1.48 -7.06
CA ALA A 49 12.18 -2.67 -7.60
C ALA A 49 11.70 -3.63 -6.49
N GLY A 50 12.58 -3.93 -5.53
CA GLY A 50 12.25 -4.79 -4.38
C GLY A 50 11.12 -4.21 -3.53
N MET A 51 11.18 -2.91 -3.23
CA MET A 51 10.16 -2.19 -2.47
C MET A 51 8.80 -2.19 -3.15
N PHE A 52 8.76 -1.84 -4.44
CA PHE A 52 7.52 -1.82 -5.21
C PHE A 52 6.90 -3.21 -5.34
N THR A 53 7.72 -4.24 -5.51
CA THR A 53 7.24 -5.62 -5.55
C THR A 53 6.63 -6.05 -4.22
N LEU A 54 7.30 -5.77 -3.10
CA LEU A 54 6.80 -6.06 -1.76
C LEU A 54 5.46 -5.38 -1.47
N ILE A 55 5.36 -4.09 -1.80
CA ILE A 55 4.11 -3.33 -1.62
C ILE A 55 3.02 -3.84 -2.57
N GLY A 56 3.37 -4.19 -3.80
CA GLY A 56 2.45 -4.74 -4.78
C GLY A 56 1.80 -6.04 -4.28
N ILE A 57 2.59 -6.96 -3.76
CA ILE A 57 2.09 -8.20 -3.14
C ILE A 57 1.19 -7.90 -1.95
N ALA A 58 1.58 -6.95 -1.09
CA ALA A 58 0.76 -6.54 0.05
C ALA A 58 -0.59 -5.99 -0.40
N TYR A 59 -0.66 -5.22 -1.51
CA TYR A 59 -1.95 -4.76 -2.06
C TYR A 59 -2.78 -5.88 -2.67
N LEU A 60 -2.18 -6.87 -3.35
CA LEU A 60 -2.95 -8.03 -3.81
C LEU A 60 -3.64 -8.73 -2.64
N VAL A 61 -2.90 -9.01 -1.57
CA VAL A 61 -3.44 -9.66 -0.36
C VAL A 61 -4.47 -8.76 0.33
N GLY A 62 -4.18 -7.47 0.45
CA GLY A 62 -5.08 -6.49 1.06
C GLY A 62 -6.39 -6.28 0.29
N GLY A 63 -6.35 -6.34 -1.04
CA GLY A 63 -7.52 -6.26 -1.91
C GLY A 63 -8.50 -7.40 -1.67
N PHE A 64 -7.99 -8.62 -1.48
CA PHE A 64 -8.81 -9.80 -1.13
C PHE A 64 -9.49 -9.68 0.24
N ILE A 65 -8.91 -8.91 1.17
CA ILE A 65 -9.42 -8.75 2.53
C ILE A 65 -10.46 -7.62 2.63
N TRP A 66 -10.57 -6.76 1.62
CA TRP A 66 -11.51 -5.64 1.61
C TRP A 66 -12.87 -6.05 1.03
N ASP A 67 -13.95 -5.87 1.81
CA ASP A 67 -15.32 -6.24 1.40
C ASP A 67 -15.86 -5.43 0.21
N LYS A 68 -15.37 -4.20 0.00
CA LYS A 68 -15.81 -3.33 -1.10
C LYS A 68 -15.15 -3.75 -2.42
N LYS A 69 -15.97 -4.21 -3.38
CA LYS A 69 -15.54 -4.57 -4.75
C LYS A 69 -14.70 -3.47 -5.43
N MET A 70 -15.09 -2.20 -5.31
CA MET A 70 -14.33 -1.06 -5.87
C MET A 70 -12.92 -0.96 -5.27
N THR A 71 -12.79 -1.06 -3.95
CA THR A 71 -11.50 -1.01 -3.27
C THR A 71 -10.63 -2.20 -3.64
N ASN A 72 -11.22 -3.40 -3.69
CA ASN A 72 -10.52 -4.61 -4.13
C ASN A 72 -9.94 -4.46 -5.55
N VAL A 73 -10.74 -3.98 -6.51
CA VAL A 73 -10.29 -3.75 -7.89
C VAL A 73 -9.14 -2.75 -7.95
N ILE A 74 -9.21 -1.64 -7.20
CA ILE A 74 -8.13 -0.64 -7.16
C ILE A 74 -6.85 -1.23 -6.56
N PHE A 75 -6.96 -1.97 -5.45
CA PHE A 75 -5.83 -2.65 -4.82
C PHE A 75 -5.20 -3.70 -5.75
N LEU A 76 -6.02 -4.47 -6.47
CA LEU A 76 -5.55 -5.44 -7.46
C LEU A 76 -4.82 -4.76 -8.61
N ILE A 77 -5.41 -3.72 -9.22
CA ILE A 77 -4.80 -3.01 -10.35
C ILE A 77 -3.48 -2.35 -9.91
N CYS A 78 -3.46 -1.66 -8.77
CA CYS A 78 -2.23 -1.06 -8.23
C CYS A 78 -1.18 -2.12 -7.87
N GLY A 79 -1.58 -3.24 -7.28
CA GLY A 79 -0.68 -4.33 -6.92
C GLY A 79 -0.05 -5.00 -8.15
N ILE A 80 -0.87 -5.37 -9.14
CA ILE A 80 -0.40 -5.93 -10.41
C ILE A 80 0.50 -4.93 -11.13
N TYR A 81 0.12 -3.65 -11.17
CA TYR A 81 0.93 -2.62 -11.82
C TYR A 81 2.31 -2.48 -11.17
N LEU A 82 2.40 -2.42 -9.83
CA LEU A 82 3.67 -2.33 -9.11
C LEU A 82 4.60 -3.53 -9.36
N ILE A 83 4.03 -4.73 -9.53
CA ILE A 83 4.78 -5.95 -9.85
C ILE A 83 5.17 -5.98 -11.33
N ALA A 84 4.21 -5.79 -12.23
CA ALA A 84 4.41 -5.87 -13.68
C ALA A 84 5.37 -4.79 -14.17
N MET A 85 5.27 -3.58 -13.60
CA MET A 85 6.21 -2.53 -13.94
C MET A 85 7.62 -2.94 -13.61
N ASN A 86 7.89 -3.73 -12.55
CA ASN A 86 9.23 -4.18 -12.20
C ASN A 86 9.91 -4.91 -13.39
N PHE A 87 9.17 -5.77 -14.08
CA PHE A 87 9.65 -6.52 -15.26
C PHE A 87 9.69 -5.71 -16.55
N ILE A 88 8.95 -4.61 -16.63
CA ILE A 88 8.99 -3.67 -17.76
C ILE A 88 10.15 -2.69 -17.57
N GLY A 89 10.96 -2.53 -18.63
CA GLY A 89 12.18 -1.71 -18.63
C GLY A 89 11.99 -0.25 -18.17
N ASN A 90 13.12 0.42 -17.91
CA ASN A 90 13.18 1.73 -17.25
C ASN A 90 12.56 2.86 -18.10
N PHE A 91 11.24 3.03 -18.01
CA PHE A 91 10.59 4.29 -18.36
C PHE A 91 10.69 5.22 -17.15
N GLY A 92 11.21 6.44 -17.29
CA GLY A 92 11.30 7.41 -16.17
C GLY A 92 9.96 7.68 -15.46
N LEU A 93 8.84 7.45 -16.15
CA LEU A 93 7.48 7.55 -15.61
C LEU A 93 7.10 6.42 -14.64
N LYS A 94 7.83 5.29 -14.64
CA LYS A 94 7.60 4.12 -13.79
C LYS A 94 7.66 4.46 -12.30
N SER A 95 8.59 5.34 -11.90
CA SER A 95 8.72 5.78 -10.49
C SER A 95 7.53 6.64 -10.05
N ILE A 96 7.09 7.57 -10.91
CA ILE A 96 5.97 8.48 -10.62
C ILE A 96 4.67 7.70 -10.48
N ILE A 97 4.37 6.83 -11.45
CA ILE A 97 3.14 6.04 -11.44
C ILE A 97 3.17 5.01 -10.30
N GLY A 98 4.34 4.45 -9.99
CA GLY A 98 4.52 3.59 -8.81
C GLY A 98 4.16 4.30 -7.50
N ILE A 99 4.64 5.53 -7.29
CA ILE A 99 4.29 6.32 -6.09
C ILE A 99 2.78 6.59 -6.03
N VAL A 100 2.16 6.95 -7.16
CA VAL A 100 0.70 7.15 -7.23
C VAL A 100 -0.06 5.84 -6.89
N CYS A 101 0.41 4.70 -7.39
CA CYS A 101 -0.15 3.37 -7.06
C CYS A 101 0.05 2.97 -5.60
N ILE A 102 1.01 3.55 -4.88
CA ILE A 102 1.16 3.36 -3.43
C ILE A 102 0.21 4.27 -2.66
N LEU A 103 0.15 5.54 -3.04
CA LEU A 103 -0.64 6.53 -2.31
C LEU A 103 -2.15 6.31 -2.47
N THR A 104 -2.61 5.92 -3.65
CA THR A 104 -4.04 5.75 -3.97
C THR A 104 -4.74 4.72 -3.08
N PRO A 105 -4.33 3.44 -3.03
CA PRO A 105 -4.91 2.43 -2.15
C PRO A 105 -4.75 2.79 -0.67
N MET A 106 -3.69 3.50 -0.29
CA MET A 106 -3.52 3.97 1.10
C MET A 106 -4.53 5.07 1.46
N LEU A 107 -4.74 6.04 0.57
CA LEU A 107 -5.76 7.07 0.75
C LEU A 107 -7.15 6.44 0.82
N ILE A 108 -7.45 5.49 -0.07
CA ILE A 108 -8.72 4.78 -0.04
C ILE A 108 -8.87 3.97 1.25
N ALA A 109 -7.84 3.27 1.71
CA ALA A 109 -7.90 2.54 2.97
C ALA A 109 -8.06 3.46 4.18
N ARG A 110 -7.49 4.67 4.14
CA ARG A 110 -7.59 5.67 5.22
C ARG A 110 -8.93 6.40 5.23
N PHE A 111 -9.46 6.73 4.05
CA PHE A 111 -10.70 7.48 3.86
C PHE A 111 -11.91 6.58 3.66
N SER A 112 -11.74 5.28 3.42
CA SER A 112 -12.85 4.33 3.49
C SER A 112 -13.31 4.35 4.94
N PRO A 113 -14.51 4.89 5.23
CA PRO A 113 -15.03 4.81 6.58
C PRO A 113 -15.11 3.32 6.91
N ASP A 114 -14.37 2.91 7.94
CA ASP A 114 -14.91 1.87 8.80
C ASP A 114 -16.31 2.38 9.15
N GLU A 115 -17.33 1.54 8.99
CA GLU A 115 -18.75 1.85 9.23
C GLU A 115 -19.04 2.13 10.72
N THR A 116 -18.10 2.74 11.44
CA THR A 116 -18.07 3.01 12.87
C THR A 116 -17.75 4.48 13.19
N HIS A 117 -17.30 5.30 12.24
CA HIS A 117 -17.05 6.75 12.51
C HIS A 117 -18.19 7.69 12.07
N GLU A 118 -19.39 7.18 11.79
CA GLU A 118 -20.59 8.00 11.53
C GLU A 118 -21.52 8.09 12.76
N LYS A 119 -20.99 7.95 13.98
CA LYS A 119 -21.78 8.09 15.21
C LYS A 119 -21.18 8.95 16.33
N GLU A 120 -20.01 9.56 16.16
CA GLU A 120 -19.41 10.41 17.21
C GLU A 120 -19.36 11.91 16.86
N LEU A 121 -19.96 12.35 15.75
CA LEU A 121 -20.01 13.76 15.35
C LEU A 121 -21.43 14.37 15.26
N VAL A 122 -22.46 13.63 15.73
CA VAL A 122 -23.85 14.13 15.74
C VAL A 122 -24.41 14.38 17.14
N GLU A 123 -23.61 14.20 18.20
CA GLU A 123 -23.99 14.53 19.57
C GLU A 123 -23.03 15.57 20.14
N ASN A 124 -23.15 16.81 19.67
CA ASN A 124 -22.72 17.99 20.41
C ASN A 124 -23.78 19.07 20.23
#